data_AF-A0A9P4YC84-F1
#
_entry.id   AF-A0A9P4YC84-F1
#
_cell.length_a   1.000
_cell.length_b   1.000
_cell.length_c   1.000
_cell.angle_alpha   90.00
_cell.angle_beta   90.00
_cell.angle_gamma   90.00
#
_symmetry.space_group_name_H-M   'P 1'
#
loop_
_entity.id
_entity.type
_entity.pdbx_description
1 polymer ?
#
loop_
_entity_poly.entity_id
_entity_poly.type
_entity_poly.pdbx_seq_one_letter_code
_entity_poly.pdbx_strand_id
1 'polypeptide(L)'
;AKKQRSKIIREIESLKKGNSGKTEEEQLSKLESGLAEFRLRFVYTISQDPRFTFEQDAEEVMWKLHTFVNQAYRDLIYGNLKGQQHVVTKRKVEKLYNNYLKTALLFYKGYFQRLEALHGMPQIPRINRLLELQAPAVDESQSATIPADAVEKSFHATLLHLGDISRWRNKARPRPDGLKTAVLFYELANDLKPTHGAAHHQLGILEDDNHLHIVYHLYRARAIETPHPNAAANLEQEFKKLLQPSTPSKRSGPPDPNEAFANWFTKLHARLYKGDDFPPELEEEVLHRLDITLKKPGSLPLILKMVLVNIAAYWVAKSKIEKEWSLKASASCQFILRLNVRWILAISRLLLSELEEFVKTAPPAQDESTKRGTTSDGSQEFSAFTETALPLARIYMAWLYIYRNDIVDYQQHLGSYVFDMYRALAQTLTVVAKEFTGNTMAPSPYLLVEDEVALGMKPFDDPGLPAMCRLQHESDKGTLKIHWEDSGNPKSSSEQEMLSRIFDLMGCGLSLAFDERFPLSINTSTSQELGGAITVSYLEGGKPPMLAQGPVNDLQP
;
A
#
# COMPACT_ATOMS: atom_id res chain seq x y z
N ALA A 1 -33.83 15.98 12.53
CA ALA A 1 -32.89 15.77 11.39
C ALA A 1 -33.59 15.77 10.02
N LYS A 2 -34.52 14.84 9.73
CA LYS A 2 -35.15 14.69 8.39
C LYS A 2 -35.76 15.97 7.80
N LYS A 3 -36.57 16.71 8.57
CA LYS A 3 -37.15 18.01 8.15
C LYS A 3 -36.08 19.04 7.75
N GLN A 4 -34.98 19.09 8.50
CA GLN A 4 -33.88 20.02 8.26
C GLN A 4 -33.09 19.63 7.00
N ARG A 5 -32.81 18.34 6.79
CA ARG A 5 -32.24 17.83 5.53
C ARG A 5 -33.07 18.29 4.32
N SER A 6 -34.39 18.08 4.34
CA SER A 6 -35.28 18.50 3.25
C SER A 6 -35.32 20.01 3.05
N LYS A 7 -35.08 20.81 4.11
CA LYS A 7 -34.97 22.27 4.00
C LYS A 7 -33.67 22.66 3.29
N ILE A 8 -32.53 22.07 3.67
CA ILE A 8 -31.22 22.31 3.05
C ILE A 8 -31.25 21.97 1.55
N ILE A 9 -31.83 20.82 1.18
CA ILE A 9 -31.95 20.41 -0.24
C ILE A 9 -32.78 21.42 -1.04
N ARG A 10 -33.92 21.86 -0.51
CA ARG A 10 -34.75 22.90 -1.16
C ARG A 10 -34.02 24.24 -1.31
N GLU A 11 -33.18 24.61 -0.35
CA GLU A 11 -32.36 25.82 -0.42
C GLU A 11 -31.28 25.71 -1.50
N ILE A 12 -30.64 24.54 -1.66
CA ILE A 12 -29.71 24.27 -2.76
C ILE A 12 -30.40 24.34 -4.12
N GLU A 13 -31.59 23.76 -4.26
CA GLU A 13 -32.38 23.83 -5.50
C GLU A 13 -32.80 25.27 -5.82
N SER A 14 -33.18 26.05 -4.82
CA SER A 14 -33.52 27.47 -4.98
C SER A 14 -32.32 28.30 -5.45
N LEU A 15 -31.13 28.03 -4.90
CA LEU A 15 -29.89 28.67 -5.33
C LEU A 15 -29.55 28.33 -6.79
N LYS A 16 -29.71 27.07 -7.20
CA LYS A 16 -29.49 26.64 -8.60
C LYS A 16 -30.43 27.29 -9.60
N LYS A 17 -31.68 27.53 -9.21
CA LYS A 17 -32.71 28.13 -10.08
C LYS A 17 -32.57 29.65 -10.24
N GLY A 18 -31.80 30.33 -9.39
CA GLY A 18 -31.58 31.78 -9.45
C GLY A 18 -32.83 32.66 -9.24
N ASN A 19 -33.95 32.08 -8.81
CA ASN A 19 -35.27 32.72 -8.91
C ASN A 19 -35.86 33.11 -7.54
N SER A 20 -35.02 33.46 -6.56
CA SER A 20 -35.46 33.66 -5.16
C SER A 20 -35.67 35.11 -4.75
N GLY A 21 -35.39 36.09 -5.62
CA GLY A 21 -35.41 37.53 -5.28
C GLY A 21 -34.43 37.93 -4.17
N LYS A 22 -33.46 37.07 -3.85
CA LYS A 22 -32.43 37.25 -2.81
C LYS A 22 -31.06 37.22 -3.44
N THR A 23 -30.10 37.90 -2.82
CA THR A 23 -28.70 37.83 -3.26
C THR A 23 -28.13 36.43 -3.00
N GLU A 24 -27.11 36.03 -3.78
CA GLU A 24 -26.42 34.76 -3.59
C GLU A 24 -25.83 34.66 -2.17
N GLU A 25 -25.35 35.78 -1.63
CA GLU A 25 -24.83 35.89 -0.26
C GLU A 25 -25.89 35.49 0.77
N GLU A 26 -27.09 36.06 0.69
CA GLU A 26 -28.20 35.74 1.59
C GLU A 26 -28.62 34.27 1.51
N GLN A 27 -28.68 33.73 0.29
CA GLN A 27 -29.04 32.32 0.08
C GLN A 27 -27.98 31.38 0.69
N LEU A 28 -26.69 31.68 0.50
CA LEU A 28 -25.58 30.89 1.04
C LEU A 28 -25.47 31.00 2.56
N SER A 29 -25.70 32.19 3.13
CA SER A 29 -25.75 32.37 4.59
C SER A 29 -26.89 31.56 5.21
N LYS A 30 -28.07 31.55 4.59
CA LYS A 30 -29.21 30.75 5.04
C LYS A 30 -28.90 29.25 4.98
N LEU A 31 -28.27 28.81 3.89
CA LEU A 31 -27.82 27.44 3.71
C LEU A 31 -26.83 27.01 4.81
N GLU A 32 -25.88 27.87 5.16
CA GLU A 32 -24.91 27.60 6.23
C GLU A 32 -25.59 27.54 7.60
N SER A 33 -26.54 28.43 7.91
CA SER A 33 -27.32 28.34 9.14
C SER A 33 -28.11 27.03 9.20
N GLY A 34 -28.71 26.62 8.07
CA GLY A 34 -29.43 25.36 7.96
C GLY A 34 -28.53 24.15 8.26
N LEU A 35 -27.32 24.15 7.71
CA LEU A 35 -26.34 23.09 7.91
C LEU A 35 -25.73 23.11 9.32
N ALA A 36 -25.49 24.27 9.90
CA ALA A 36 -25.03 24.38 11.30
C ALA A 36 -26.03 23.74 12.27
N GLU A 37 -27.33 24.00 12.08
CA GLU A 37 -28.38 23.36 12.88
C GLU A 37 -28.41 21.83 12.66
N PHE A 38 -28.19 21.37 11.43
CA PHE A 38 -28.13 19.94 11.13
C PHE A 38 -26.91 19.26 11.78
N ARG A 39 -25.72 19.88 11.72
CA ARG A 39 -24.49 19.44 12.40
C ARG A 39 -24.68 19.34 13.91
N LEU A 40 -25.32 20.35 14.53
CA LEU A 40 -25.59 20.34 15.97
C LEU A 40 -26.53 19.19 16.35
N ARG A 41 -27.62 19.00 15.59
CA ARG A 41 -28.57 17.91 15.82
C ARG A 41 -27.90 16.54 15.65
N PHE A 42 -27.00 16.40 14.67
CA PHE A 42 -26.25 15.18 14.45
C PHE A 42 -25.31 14.87 15.61
N VAL A 43 -24.53 15.86 16.09
CA VAL A 43 -23.66 15.70 17.26
C VAL A 43 -24.48 15.34 18.52
N TYR A 44 -25.62 15.98 18.71
CA TYR A 44 -26.51 15.63 19.83
C TYR A 44 -27.02 14.19 19.71
N THR A 45 -27.43 13.75 18.52
CA THR A 45 -27.91 12.39 18.30
C THR A 45 -26.82 11.36 18.58
N ILE A 46 -25.58 11.53 18.10
CA ILE A 46 -24.53 10.55 18.38
C ILE A 46 -24.20 10.49 19.88
N SER A 47 -24.21 11.61 20.62
CA SER A 47 -23.94 11.57 22.06
C SER A 47 -25.05 10.91 22.87
N GLN A 48 -26.30 10.91 22.40
CA GLN A 48 -27.45 10.35 23.13
C GLN A 48 -27.80 8.92 22.70
N ASP A 49 -27.69 8.65 21.40
CA ASP A 49 -27.97 7.34 20.82
C ASP A 49 -26.96 7.07 19.68
N PRO A 50 -25.74 6.66 20.06
CA PRO A 50 -24.72 6.26 19.11
C PRO A 50 -25.25 5.19 18.13
N ARG A 51 -25.96 4.16 18.62
CA ARG A 51 -26.46 3.03 17.80
C ARG A 51 -27.39 3.49 16.69
N PHE A 52 -28.34 4.36 16.99
CA PHE A 52 -29.23 4.93 15.98
C PHE A 52 -28.48 5.67 14.86
N THR A 53 -27.36 6.33 15.18
CA THR A 53 -26.54 7.05 14.20
C THR A 53 -25.94 6.08 13.17
N PHE A 54 -25.49 4.90 13.63
CA PHE A 54 -24.96 3.84 12.78
C PHE A 54 -26.06 3.12 11.98
N GLU A 55 -27.18 2.77 12.62
CA GLU A 55 -28.27 2.02 11.98
C GLU A 55 -29.02 2.81 10.89
N GLN A 56 -29.00 4.15 10.95
CA GLN A 56 -29.72 5.02 10.03
C GLN A 56 -28.81 5.67 8.97
N ASP A 57 -27.57 5.21 8.82
CA ASP A 57 -26.55 5.78 7.92
C ASP A 57 -26.45 7.32 8.04
N ALA A 58 -26.59 7.83 9.27
CA ALA A 58 -26.69 9.27 9.50
C ALA A 58 -25.41 10.01 9.09
N GLU A 59 -24.25 9.35 9.21
CA GLU A 59 -22.96 9.82 8.73
C GLU A 59 -22.94 10.02 7.22
N GLU A 60 -23.45 9.03 6.47
CA GLU A 60 -23.49 9.10 5.01
C GLU A 60 -24.43 10.23 4.57
N VAL A 61 -25.55 10.41 5.27
CA VAL A 61 -26.47 11.54 5.04
C VAL A 61 -25.80 12.88 5.31
N MET A 62 -25.03 13.01 6.40
CA MET A 62 -24.25 14.22 6.71
C MET A 62 -23.24 14.52 5.60
N TRP A 63 -22.46 13.51 5.20
CA TRP A 63 -21.47 13.67 4.14
C TRP A 63 -22.10 14.05 2.80
N LYS A 64 -23.19 13.40 2.40
CA LYS A 64 -23.95 13.74 1.18
C LYS A 64 -24.37 15.21 1.19
N LEU A 65 -24.88 15.74 2.31
CA LEU A 65 -25.21 17.18 2.41
C LEU A 65 -23.97 18.07 2.22
N HIS A 66 -22.82 17.71 2.81
CA HIS A 66 -21.57 18.43 2.59
C HIS A 66 -21.15 18.41 1.11
N THR A 67 -21.24 17.27 0.42
CA THR A 67 -20.92 17.18 -1.01
C THR A 67 -21.85 18.05 -1.86
N PHE A 68 -23.15 18.11 -1.55
CA PHE A 68 -24.10 18.96 -2.27
C PHE A 68 -23.86 20.46 -2.06
N VAL A 69 -23.57 20.87 -0.83
CA VAL A 69 -23.22 22.27 -0.53
C VAL A 69 -21.91 22.65 -1.22
N ASN A 70 -20.91 21.79 -1.17
CA ASN A 70 -19.65 21.97 -1.89
C ASN A 70 -19.88 22.15 -3.40
N GLN A 71 -20.71 21.30 -4.01
CA GLN A 71 -21.04 21.42 -5.43
C GLN A 71 -21.77 22.74 -5.73
N ALA A 72 -22.73 23.15 -4.88
CA ALA A 72 -23.46 24.40 -5.06
C ALA A 72 -22.54 25.63 -5.05
N TYR A 73 -21.55 25.69 -4.13
CA TYR A 73 -20.53 26.74 -4.14
C TYR A 73 -19.69 26.70 -5.43
N ARG A 74 -19.24 25.51 -5.86
CA ARG A 74 -18.41 25.35 -7.06
C ARG A 74 -19.14 25.73 -8.33
N ASP A 75 -20.39 25.31 -8.49
CA ASP A 75 -21.25 25.67 -9.63
C ASP A 75 -21.39 27.19 -9.73
N LEU A 76 -21.58 27.85 -8.59
CA LEU A 76 -21.70 29.31 -8.54
C LEU A 76 -20.38 30.02 -8.88
N ILE A 77 -19.25 29.61 -8.29
CA ILE A 77 -17.94 30.26 -8.47
C ILE A 77 -17.36 30.05 -9.88
N TYR A 78 -17.45 28.82 -10.40
CA TYR A 78 -16.81 28.42 -11.66
C TYR A 78 -17.77 28.43 -12.86
N GLY A 79 -19.08 28.42 -12.62
CA GLY A 79 -20.12 28.53 -13.63
C GLY A 79 -20.73 29.93 -13.66
N ASN A 80 -21.67 30.20 -12.75
CA ASN A 80 -22.57 31.37 -12.83
C ASN A 80 -21.85 32.71 -12.66
N LEU A 81 -20.86 32.80 -11.76
CA LEU A 81 -20.10 34.03 -11.48
C LEU A 81 -18.80 34.11 -12.29
N LYS A 82 -18.77 33.49 -13.48
CA LYS A 82 -17.63 33.58 -14.39
C LYS A 82 -17.64 34.94 -15.12
N GLY A 83 -16.47 35.56 -15.26
CA GLY A 83 -16.30 36.83 -15.98
C GLY A 83 -16.05 38.05 -15.08
N GLN A 84 -15.58 39.15 -15.68
CA GLN A 84 -15.10 40.34 -14.95
C GLN A 84 -16.22 41.12 -14.24
N GLN A 85 -17.45 41.07 -14.76
CA GLN A 85 -18.61 41.78 -14.20
C GLN A 85 -19.03 41.29 -12.80
N HIS A 86 -18.69 40.04 -12.44
CA HIS A 86 -19.06 39.44 -11.16
C HIS A 86 -17.92 39.40 -10.14
N VAL A 87 -16.80 40.09 -10.37
CA VAL A 87 -15.59 39.97 -9.53
C VAL A 87 -15.85 40.26 -8.05
N VAL A 88 -16.67 41.25 -7.73
CA VAL A 88 -16.98 41.60 -6.32
C VAL A 88 -17.81 40.50 -5.66
N THR A 89 -18.93 40.10 -6.28
CA THR A 89 -19.80 39.02 -5.78
C THR A 89 -19.03 37.70 -5.67
N LYS A 90 -18.22 37.36 -6.68
CA LYS A 90 -17.38 36.18 -6.68
C LYS A 90 -16.42 36.15 -5.49
N ARG A 91 -15.70 37.25 -5.22
CA ARG A 91 -14.79 37.34 -4.06
C ARG A 91 -15.52 37.12 -2.73
N LYS A 92 -16.74 37.65 -2.59
CA LYS A 92 -17.55 37.45 -1.39
C LYS A 92 -18.02 36.00 -1.24
N VAL A 93 -18.48 35.38 -2.33
CA VAL A 93 -18.85 33.96 -2.36
C VAL A 93 -17.64 33.06 -2.05
N GLU A 94 -16.47 33.35 -2.60
CA GLU A 94 -15.22 32.64 -2.29
C GLU A 94 -14.87 32.77 -0.80
N LYS A 95 -15.08 33.94 -0.17
CA LYS A 95 -14.90 34.11 1.28
C LYS A 95 -15.87 33.24 2.09
N LEU A 96 -17.15 33.22 1.71
CA LEU A 96 -18.15 32.36 2.34
C LEU A 96 -17.80 30.87 2.20
N TYR A 97 -17.37 30.45 1.01
CA TYR A 97 -16.97 29.06 0.74
C TYR A 97 -15.75 28.64 1.58
N ASN A 98 -14.74 29.51 1.66
CA ASN A 98 -13.56 29.26 2.50
C ASN A 98 -13.93 29.12 3.99
N ASN A 99 -14.87 29.93 4.48
CA ASN A 99 -15.39 29.82 5.84
C ASN A 99 -16.17 28.51 6.03
N TYR A 100 -17.06 28.16 5.10
CA TYR A 100 -17.78 26.90 5.09
C TYR A 100 -16.82 25.70 5.19
N LEU A 101 -15.78 25.65 4.36
CA LEU A 101 -14.79 24.57 4.38
C LEU A 101 -13.98 24.54 5.69
N LYS A 102 -13.80 25.69 6.36
CA LYS A 102 -13.17 25.74 7.70
C LYS A 102 -14.09 25.13 8.75
N THR A 103 -15.36 25.52 8.75
CA THR A 103 -16.36 24.97 9.66
C THR A 103 -16.55 23.47 9.44
N ALA A 104 -16.59 23.01 8.18
CA ALA A 104 -16.70 21.59 7.85
C ALA A 104 -15.50 20.78 8.36
N LEU A 105 -14.28 21.27 8.16
CA LEU A 105 -13.06 20.61 8.66
C LEU A 105 -13.07 20.51 10.18
N LEU A 106 -13.41 21.60 10.89
CA LEU A 106 -13.49 21.61 12.36
C LEU A 106 -14.61 20.70 12.88
N PHE A 107 -15.73 20.62 12.17
CA PHE A 107 -16.81 19.71 12.51
C PHE A 107 -16.35 18.26 12.49
N TYR A 108 -15.67 17.81 11.43
CA TYR A 108 -15.18 16.42 11.34
C TYR A 108 -14.01 16.14 12.29
N LYS A 109 -13.12 17.11 12.57
CA LYS A 109 -12.10 16.97 13.63
C LYS A 109 -12.75 16.77 15.01
N GLY A 110 -13.74 17.60 15.34
CA GLY A 110 -14.49 17.45 16.60
C GLY A 110 -15.36 16.20 16.64
N TYR A 111 -15.82 15.71 15.49
CA TYR A 111 -16.52 14.43 15.39
C TYR A 111 -15.57 13.26 15.68
N PHE A 112 -14.39 13.25 15.07
CA PHE A 112 -13.33 12.27 15.32
C PHE A 112 -12.99 12.18 16.82
N GLN A 113 -12.77 13.33 17.49
CA GLN A 113 -12.50 13.38 18.92
C GLN A 113 -13.69 12.84 19.74
N ARG A 114 -14.93 13.20 19.41
CA ARG A 114 -16.11 12.64 20.10
C ARG A 114 -16.23 11.13 19.93
N LEU A 115 -15.89 10.62 18.75
CA LEU A 115 -15.90 9.20 18.48
C LEU A 115 -14.86 8.48 19.34
N GLU A 116 -13.66 9.04 19.50
CA GLU A 116 -12.64 8.55 20.43
C GLU A 116 -13.10 8.54 21.89
N ALA A 117 -13.76 9.62 22.34
CA ALA A 117 -14.28 9.71 23.71
C ALA A 117 -15.31 8.62 24.03
N LEU A 118 -16.07 8.18 23.01
CA LEU A 118 -17.10 7.15 23.14
C LEU A 118 -16.55 5.75 22.88
N HIS A 119 -15.55 5.63 22.00
CA HIS A 119 -14.98 4.38 21.51
C HIS A 119 -13.48 4.55 21.22
N GLY A 120 -12.63 3.93 22.03
CA GLY A 120 -11.19 3.88 21.79
C GLY A 120 -10.80 2.83 20.74
N MET A 121 -9.72 3.08 19.99
CA MET A 121 -9.01 2.05 19.23
C MET A 121 -7.48 2.20 19.40
N PRO A 122 -6.70 1.11 19.31
CA PRO A 122 -5.25 1.15 19.56
C PRO A 122 -4.47 2.16 18.71
N GLN A 123 -4.89 2.41 17.47
CA GLN A 123 -4.22 3.29 16.51
C GLN A 123 -4.51 4.78 16.75
N ILE A 124 -5.57 5.11 17.49
CA ILE A 124 -6.07 6.50 17.64
C ILE A 124 -5.08 7.42 18.36
N PRO A 125 -4.38 6.99 19.44
CA PRO A 125 -3.37 7.84 20.08
C PRO A 125 -2.27 8.32 19.12
N ARG A 126 -1.78 7.44 18.21
CA ARG A 126 -0.82 7.81 17.16
C ARG A 126 -1.44 8.76 16.16
N ILE A 127 -2.65 8.46 15.66
CA ILE A 127 -3.36 9.30 14.71
C ILE A 127 -3.58 10.72 15.30
N ASN A 128 -3.98 10.83 16.56
CA ASN A 128 -4.16 12.11 17.23
C ASN A 128 -2.86 12.91 17.35
N ARG A 129 -1.75 12.24 17.68
CA ARG A 129 -0.42 12.88 17.70
C ARG A 129 -0.07 13.46 16.33
N LEU A 130 -0.24 12.68 15.26
CA LEU A 130 0.05 13.10 13.88
C LEU A 130 -0.88 14.21 13.38
N LEU A 131 -2.12 14.26 13.87
CA LEU A 131 -3.11 15.27 13.52
C LEU A 131 -3.13 16.49 14.45
N GLU A 132 -2.26 16.50 15.47
CA GLU A 132 -2.21 17.49 16.55
C GLU A 132 -3.60 17.71 17.20
N LEU A 133 -4.33 16.61 17.41
CA LEU A 133 -5.64 16.64 18.07
C LEU A 133 -5.46 16.37 19.57
N GLN A 134 -6.14 17.17 20.38
CA GLN A 134 -6.21 16.92 21.82
C GLN A 134 -7.17 15.76 22.08
N ALA A 135 -6.71 14.75 22.81
CA ALA A 135 -7.59 13.71 23.31
C ALA A 135 -8.64 14.35 24.24
N PRO A 136 -9.94 14.16 23.99
CA PRO A 136 -10.97 14.64 24.91
C PRO A 136 -10.91 13.86 26.23
N ALA A 137 -11.43 14.46 27.31
CA ALA A 137 -11.68 13.73 28.55
C ALA A 137 -12.71 12.63 28.26
N VAL A 138 -12.32 11.37 28.46
CA VAL A 138 -13.19 10.20 28.28
C VAL A 138 -14.20 10.16 29.43
N ASP A 139 -15.49 10.16 29.10
CA ASP A 139 -16.55 9.86 30.07
C ASP A 139 -16.93 8.39 29.90
N GLU A 140 -16.29 7.51 30.67
CA GLU A 140 -16.49 6.05 30.59
C GLU A 140 -17.96 5.63 30.82
N SER A 141 -18.76 6.49 31.47
CA SER A 141 -20.17 6.24 31.77
C SER A 141 -21.10 6.26 30.53
N GLN A 142 -20.62 6.74 29.38
CA GLN A 142 -21.40 6.86 28.13
C GLN A 142 -21.03 5.82 27.06
N SER A 143 -20.23 4.80 27.40
CA SER A 143 -19.79 3.77 26.45
C SER A 143 -20.98 2.94 25.95
N ALA A 144 -21.59 3.34 24.84
CA ALA A 144 -22.60 2.52 24.18
C ALA A 144 -21.94 1.32 23.50
N THR A 145 -22.53 0.13 23.65
CA THR A 145 -22.08 -1.05 22.89
C THR A 145 -22.44 -0.86 21.41
N ILE A 146 -21.45 -0.54 20.59
CA ILE A 146 -21.52 -0.51 19.12
C ILE A 146 -20.50 -1.54 18.60
N PRO A 147 -20.80 -2.26 17.51
CA PRO A 147 -19.84 -3.18 16.90
C PRO A 147 -18.52 -2.49 16.53
N ALA A 148 -17.38 -3.14 16.81
CA ALA A 148 -16.05 -2.57 16.58
C ALA A 148 -15.80 -2.24 15.10
N ASP A 149 -16.36 -3.02 14.18
CA ASP A 149 -16.30 -2.78 12.74
C ASP A 149 -17.06 -1.51 12.31
N ALA A 150 -18.16 -1.18 13.00
CA ALA A 150 -18.90 0.04 12.76
C ALA A 150 -18.12 1.27 13.25
N VAL A 151 -17.45 1.17 14.41
CA VAL A 151 -16.56 2.21 14.94
C VAL A 151 -15.38 2.45 13.99
N GLU A 152 -14.69 1.40 13.57
CA GLU A 152 -13.59 1.48 12.59
C GLU A 152 -14.05 2.13 11.28
N LYS A 153 -15.21 1.70 10.76
CA LYS A 153 -15.81 2.28 9.54
C LYS A 153 -16.05 3.78 9.68
N SER A 154 -16.49 4.25 10.85
CA SER A 154 -16.75 5.67 11.12
C SER A 154 -15.47 6.50 11.20
N PHE A 155 -14.46 6.02 11.92
CA PHE A 155 -13.14 6.67 11.95
C PHE A 155 -12.53 6.74 10.54
N HIS A 156 -12.57 5.62 9.79
CA HIS A 156 -12.08 5.55 8.41
C HIS A 156 -12.81 6.55 7.50
N ALA A 157 -14.15 6.56 7.51
CA ALA A 157 -14.93 7.51 6.71
C ALA A 157 -14.63 8.97 7.09
N THR A 158 -14.50 9.25 8.39
CA THR A 158 -14.17 10.60 8.89
C THR A 158 -12.81 11.08 8.38
N LEU A 159 -11.79 10.23 8.38
CA LEU A 159 -10.47 10.56 7.82
C LEU A 159 -10.55 10.82 6.31
N LEU A 160 -11.28 10.00 5.55
CA LEU A 160 -11.53 10.26 4.13
C LEU A 160 -12.21 11.62 3.90
N HIS A 161 -13.21 11.96 4.71
CA HIS A 161 -13.91 13.25 4.61
C HIS A 161 -12.99 14.43 4.94
N LEU A 162 -12.13 14.29 5.95
CA LEU A 162 -11.11 15.30 6.28
C LEU A 162 -10.10 15.50 5.14
N GLY A 163 -9.68 14.41 4.48
CA GLY A 163 -8.86 14.45 3.28
C GLY A 163 -9.56 15.17 2.12
N ASP A 164 -10.82 14.84 1.87
CA ASP A 164 -11.62 15.46 0.81
C ASP A 164 -11.82 16.97 1.04
N ILE A 165 -12.18 17.37 2.25
CA ILE A 165 -12.34 18.78 2.61
C ILE A 165 -11.02 19.52 2.48
N SER A 166 -9.90 18.91 2.89
CA SER A 166 -8.56 19.50 2.74
C SER A 166 -8.19 19.69 1.28
N ARG A 167 -8.50 18.71 0.43
CA ARG A 167 -8.36 18.81 -1.03
C ARG A 167 -9.23 19.93 -1.60
N TRP A 168 -10.49 20.05 -1.18
CA TRP A 168 -11.38 21.13 -1.63
C TRP A 168 -10.87 22.50 -1.20
N ARG A 169 -10.35 22.64 0.02
CA ARG A 169 -9.72 23.87 0.52
C ARG A 169 -8.53 24.26 -0.33
N ASN A 170 -7.66 23.31 -0.66
CA ASN A 170 -6.51 23.61 -1.50
C ASN A 170 -6.93 23.99 -2.94
N LYS A 171 -7.98 23.36 -3.51
CA LYS A 171 -8.52 23.78 -4.81
C LYS A 171 -9.15 25.18 -4.77
N ALA A 172 -9.85 25.52 -3.69
CA ALA A 172 -10.47 26.83 -3.51
C ALA A 172 -9.45 27.95 -3.28
N ARG A 173 -8.40 27.65 -2.50
CA ARG A 173 -7.30 28.55 -2.20
C ARG A 173 -6.00 27.75 -2.09
N PRO A 174 -5.25 27.64 -3.20
CA PRO A 174 -3.99 26.89 -3.24
C PRO A 174 -3.02 27.39 -2.17
N ARG A 175 -2.41 26.45 -1.46
CA ARG A 175 -1.32 26.68 -0.51
C ARG A 175 -0.19 25.69 -0.82
N PRO A 176 1.08 26.07 -0.64
CA PRO A 176 2.21 25.18 -0.91
C PRO A 176 2.07 23.79 -0.27
N ASP A 177 1.61 23.73 0.98
CA ASP A 177 1.45 22.47 1.72
C ASP A 177 -0.01 21.96 1.80
N GLY A 178 -0.94 22.59 1.08
CA GLY A 178 -2.36 22.28 1.22
C GLY A 178 -2.76 20.87 0.79
N LEU A 179 -2.00 20.27 -0.15
CA LEU A 179 -2.19 18.87 -0.55
C LEU A 179 -1.57 17.88 0.45
N LYS A 180 -0.48 18.25 1.14
CA LYS A 180 0.18 17.38 2.13
C LYS A 180 -0.77 16.99 3.26
N THR A 181 -1.60 17.94 3.72
CA THR A 181 -2.64 17.65 4.71
C THR A 181 -3.68 16.65 4.19
N ALA A 182 -4.08 16.75 2.92
CA ALA A 182 -5.03 15.80 2.34
C ALA A 182 -4.41 14.40 2.20
N VAL A 183 -3.14 14.33 1.76
CA VAL A 183 -2.36 13.08 1.71
C VAL A 183 -2.30 12.42 3.07
N LEU A 184 -1.91 13.15 4.12
CA LEU A 184 -1.83 12.64 5.50
C LEU A 184 -3.16 12.02 5.95
N PHE A 185 -4.30 12.70 5.71
CA PHE A 185 -5.60 12.14 6.08
C PHE A 185 -5.94 10.84 5.34
N TYR A 186 -5.58 10.72 4.06
CA TYR A 186 -5.81 9.49 3.31
C TYR A 186 -4.85 8.38 3.71
N GLU A 187 -3.59 8.68 4.02
CA GLU A 187 -2.63 7.71 4.55
C GLU A 187 -3.12 7.15 5.90
N LEU A 188 -3.56 8.01 6.82
CA LEU A 188 -4.12 7.58 8.10
C LEU A 188 -5.43 6.79 7.93
N ALA A 189 -6.24 7.10 6.92
CA ALA A 189 -7.41 6.28 6.59
C ALA A 189 -6.99 4.88 6.13
N ASN A 190 -5.95 4.78 5.30
CA ASN A 190 -5.40 3.50 4.87
C ASN A 190 -4.79 2.71 6.03
N ASP A 191 -4.05 3.35 6.94
CA ASP A 191 -3.49 2.71 8.13
C ASP A 191 -4.58 2.06 8.99
N LEU A 192 -5.72 2.74 9.12
CA LEU A 192 -6.83 2.26 9.94
C LEU A 192 -7.58 1.10 9.25
N LYS A 193 -7.83 1.22 7.95
CA LYS A 193 -8.58 0.22 7.17
C LYS A 193 -7.87 -0.13 5.86
N PRO A 194 -6.78 -0.90 5.93
CA PRO A 194 -5.94 -1.21 4.78
C PRO A 194 -6.62 -2.16 3.77
N THR A 195 -7.78 -2.72 4.11
CA THR A 195 -8.59 -3.60 3.26
C THR A 195 -9.63 -2.86 2.40
N HIS A 196 -9.68 -1.53 2.48
CA HIS A 196 -10.61 -0.70 1.70
C HIS A 196 -9.90 0.23 0.71
N GLY A 197 -10.23 0.10 -0.59
CA GLY A 197 -9.53 0.82 -1.66
C GLY A 197 -9.80 2.34 -1.77
N ALA A 198 -10.54 2.95 -0.85
CA ALA A 198 -10.99 4.33 -0.98
C ALA A 198 -9.84 5.33 -0.77
N ALA A 199 -9.01 5.10 0.25
CA ALA A 199 -7.85 5.94 0.54
C ALA A 199 -6.87 5.98 -0.63
N HIS A 200 -6.47 4.80 -1.13
CA HIS A 200 -5.62 4.71 -2.31
C HIS A 200 -6.25 5.35 -3.54
N HIS A 201 -7.54 5.13 -3.81
CA HIS A 201 -8.20 5.80 -4.93
C HIS A 201 -8.09 7.33 -4.85
N GLN A 202 -8.28 7.92 -3.66
CA GLN A 202 -8.13 9.37 -3.49
C GLN A 202 -6.68 9.83 -3.61
N LEU A 203 -5.71 9.09 -3.08
CA LEU A 203 -4.28 9.37 -3.25
C LEU A 203 -3.89 9.39 -4.73
N GLY A 204 -4.37 8.42 -5.52
CA GLY A 204 -4.14 8.40 -6.97
C GLY A 204 -4.79 9.58 -7.71
N ILE A 205 -5.92 10.11 -7.25
CA ILE A 205 -6.59 11.28 -7.85
C ILE A 205 -5.92 12.61 -7.47
N LEU A 206 -5.18 12.66 -6.35
CA LEU A 206 -4.50 13.86 -5.90
C LEU A 206 -3.28 14.21 -6.77
N GLU A 207 -2.63 13.20 -7.32
CA GLU A 207 -1.41 13.33 -8.10
C GLU A 207 -1.70 14.01 -9.44
N ASP A 208 -0.83 14.95 -9.82
CA ASP A 208 -0.85 15.61 -11.11
C ASP A 208 0.45 15.26 -11.85
N ASP A 209 0.32 14.67 -13.04
CA ASP A 209 1.42 14.20 -13.90
C ASP A 209 2.46 13.24 -13.27
N ASN A 210 2.29 12.81 -12.01
CA ASN A 210 3.09 11.75 -11.38
C ASN A 210 2.51 10.37 -11.71
N HIS A 211 2.75 9.91 -12.93
CA HIS A 211 2.18 8.69 -13.48
C HIS A 211 2.42 7.45 -12.61
N LEU A 212 3.60 7.31 -12.00
CA LEU A 212 3.91 6.15 -11.16
C LEU A 212 3.03 6.11 -9.92
N HIS A 213 2.84 7.23 -9.24
CA HIS A 213 1.97 7.29 -8.07
C HIS A 213 0.51 7.04 -8.44
N ILE A 214 0.03 7.59 -9.56
CA ILE A 214 -1.34 7.35 -10.05
C ILE A 214 -1.55 5.84 -10.30
N VAL A 215 -0.67 5.22 -11.08
CA VAL A 215 -0.74 3.78 -11.42
C VAL A 215 -0.63 2.92 -10.15
N TYR A 216 0.32 3.22 -9.27
CA TYR A 216 0.49 2.53 -7.99
C TYR A 216 -0.78 2.54 -7.15
N HIS A 217 -1.34 3.72 -6.89
CA HIS A 217 -2.51 3.86 -6.05
C HIS A 217 -3.78 3.28 -6.68
N LEU A 218 -3.95 3.39 -8.00
CA LEU A 218 -5.10 2.80 -8.69
C LEU A 218 -5.04 1.26 -8.73
N TYR A 219 -3.85 0.68 -8.92
CA TYR A 219 -3.67 -0.76 -8.75
C TYR A 219 -3.93 -1.21 -7.32
N ARG A 220 -3.41 -0.49 -6.32
CA ARG A 220 -3.68 -0.76 -4.90
C ARG A 220 -5.18 -0.71 -4.58
N ALA A 221 -5.88 0.31 -5.06
CA ALA A 221 -7.33 0.44 -4.88
C ALA A 221 -8.16 -0.65 -5.58
N ARG A 222 -7.55 -1.41 -6.51
CA ARG A 222 -8.18 -2.51 -7.25
C ARG A 222 -7.81 -3.89 -6.70
N ALA A 223 -6.57 -4.08 -6.25
CA ALA A 223 -6.01 -5.34 -5.76
C ALA A 223 -6.10 -5.45 -4.22
N ILE A 224 -7.31 -5.24 -3.69
CA ILE A 224 -7.62 -5.11 -2.26
C ILE A 224 -8.97 -5.78 -1.98
N GLU A 225 -9.29 -6.06 -0.72
CA GLU A 225 -10.51 -6.80 -0.36
C GLU A 225 -11.81 -6.10 -0.76
N THR A 226 -11.90 -4.80 -0.49
CA THR A 226 -13.01 -3.97 -0.94
C THR A 226 -12.50 -2.96 -1.97
N PRO A 227 -12.45 -3.33 -3.28
CA PRO A 227 -11.97 -2.45 -4.33
C PRO A 227 -12.82 -1.19 -4.47
N HIS A 228 -12.19 -0.07 -4.84
CA HIS A 228 -12.94 1.13 -5.19
C HIS A 228 -13.58 0.97 -6.59
N PRO A 229 -14.89 1.26 -6.77
CA PRO A 229 -15.61 0.97 -8.02
C PRO A 229 -15.02 1.68 -9.25
N ASN A 230 -14.47 2.89 -9.07
CA ASN A 230 -13.90 3.68 -10.17
C ASN A 230 -12.41 3.42 -10.41
N ALA A 231 -11.74 2.55 -9.64
CA ALA A 231 -10.31 2.32 -9.78
C ALA A 231 -9.95 1.76 -11.17
N ALA A 232 -10.76 0.83 -11.69
CA ALA A 232 -10.55 0.23 -13.00
C ALA A 232 -10.65 1.26 -14.14
N ALA A 233 -11.74 2.03 -14.18
CA ALA A 233 -11.97 3.04 -15.22
C ALA A 233 -10.89 4.14 -15.21
N ASN A 234 -10.50 4.60 -14.02
CA ASN A 234 -9.44 5.61 -13.88
C ASN A 234 -8.07 5.06 -14.32
N LEU A 235 -7.76 3.80 -14.01
CA LEU A 235 -6.50 3.18 -14.42
C LEU A 235 -6.43 3.04 -15.94
N GLU A 236 -7.52 2.63 -16.58
CA GLU A 236 -7.61 2.56 -18.04
C GLU A 236 -7.47 3.93 -18.70
N GLN A 237 -8.05 4.97 -18.10
CA GLN A 237 -7.88 6.35 -18.57
C GLN A 237 -6.41 6.79 -18.48
N GLU A 238 -5.74 6.47 -17.38
CA GLU A 238 -4.34 6.81 -17.19
C GLU A 238 -3.44 6.07 -18.19
N PHE A 239 -3.67 4.77 -18.41
CA PHE A 239 -2.94 4.03 -19.44
C PHE A 239 -3.21 4.55 -20.84
N LYS A 240 -4.43 4.98 -21.17
CA LYS A 240 -4.72 5.65 -22.44
C LYS A 240 -3.90 6.94 -22.58
N LYS A 241 -3.76 7.74 -21.53
CA LYS A 241 -2.91 8.95 -21.51
C LYS A 241 -1.44 8.60 -21.76
N LEU A 242 -0.91 7.58 -21.06
CA LEU A 242 0.49 7.14 -21.18
C LEU A 242 0.88 6.59 -22.57
N LEU A 243 -0.10 6.06 -23.31
CA LEU A 243 0.12 5.52 -24.66
C LEU A 243 -0.02 6.57 -25.76
N GLN A 244 -0.51 7.78 -25.45
CA GLN A 244 -0.56 8.86 -26.43
C GLN A 244 0.86 9.40 -26.73
N PRO A 245 1.12 9.88 -27.96
CA PRO A 245 2.37 10.56 -28.28
C PRO A 245 2.57 11.73 -27.32
N SER A 246 3.66 11.72 -26.55
CA SER A 246 3.96 12.78 -25.62
C SER A 246 4.17 14.09 -26.37
N THR A 247 3.46 15.15 -25.97
CA THR A 247 3.81 16.50 -26.41
C THR A 247 5.20 16.85 -25.88
N PRO A 248 6.06 17.54 -26.67
CA PRO A 248 7.36 17.96 -26.19
C PRO A 248 7.17 18.80 -24.93
N SER A 249 7.72 18.32 -23.81
CA SER A 249 7.69 19.06 -22.55
C SER A 249 8.41 20.39 -22.74
N LYS A 250 7.83 21.48 -22.24
CA LYS A 250 8.47 22.80 -22.21
C LYS A 250 9.61 22.89 -21.17
N ARG A 251 10.02 21.77 -20.56
CA ARG A 251 11.09 21.76 -19.55
C ARG A 251 12.44 22.03 -20.20
N SER A 252 13.20 22.89 -19.53
CA SER A 252 14.62 23.13 -19.81
C SER A 252 15.44 22.09 -19.05
N GLY A 253 16.19 21.27 -19.77
CA GLY A 253 17.11 20.26 -19.20
C GLY A 253 16.61 18.81 -19.28
N PRO A 254 17.53 17.83 -19.10
CA PRO A 254 17.18 16.42 -19.06
C PRO A 254 16.29 16.11 -17.84
N PRO A 255 15.33 15.17 -17.96
CA PRO A 255 14.50 14.76 -16.83
C PRO A 255 15.34 14.13 -15.72
N ASP A 256 14.87 14.25 -14.48
CA ASP A 256 15.45 13.53 -13.35
C ASP A 256 15.51 12.02 -13.65
N PRO A 257 16.62 11.30 -13.37
CA PRO A 257 16.72 9.87 -13.68
C PRO A 257 15.63 9.00 -13.06
N ASN A 258 15.13 9.34 -11.85
CA ASN A 258 14.06 8.58 -11.22
C ASN A 258 12.71 8.89 -11.89
N GLU A 259 12.48 10.14 -12.31
CA GLU A 259 11.32 10.51 -13.12
C GLU A 259 11.34 9.79 -14.49
N ALA A 260 12.50 9.71 -15.13
CA ALA A 260 12.66 8.98 -16.39
C ALA A 260 12.36 7.49 -16.20
N PHE A 261 12.90 6.86 -15.15
CA PHE A 261 12.63 5.46 -14.83
C PHE A 261 11.13 5.21 -14.55
N ALA A 262 10.50 6.06 -13.74
CA ALA A 262 9.06 6.01 -13.45
C ALA A 262 8.21 6.11 -14.73
N ASN A 263 8.59 6.98 -15.66
CA ASN A 263 7.89 7.15 -16.93
C ASN A 263 8.05 5.93 -17.85
N TRP A 264 9.24 5.35 -17.96
CA TRP A 264 9.45 4.12 -18.73
C TRP A 264 8.67 2.94 -18.13
N PHE A 265 8.73 2.79 -16.81
CA PHE A 265 8.02 1.74 -16.09
C PHE A 265 6.50 1.82 -16.28
N THR A 266 5.91 3.01 -16.15
CA THR A 266 4.46 3.19 -16.33
C THR A 266 4.01 3.02 -17.77
N LYS A 267 4.82 3.44 -18.75
CA LYS A 267 4.58 3.15 -20.18
C LYS A 267 4.62 1.66 -20.47
N LEU A 268 5.58 0.93 -19.89
CA LEU A 268 5.65 -0.53 -20.00
C LEU A 268 4.37 -1.16 -19.43
N HIS A 269 3.95 -0.77 -18.22
CA HIS A 269 2.71 -1.26 -17.61
C HIS A 269 1.46 -0.98 -18.45
N ALA A 270 1.38 0.18 -19.12
CA ALA A 270 0.28 0.47 -20.03
C ALA A 270 0.24 -0.48 -21.25
N ARG A 271 1.41 -0.89 -21.77
CA ARG A 271 1.53 -1.87 -22.86
C ARG A 271 1.18 -3.28 -22.38
N LEU A 272 1.74 -3.69 -21.24
CA LEU A 272 1.45 -4.97 -20.60
C LEU A 272 -0.03 -5.15 -20.33
N TYR A 273 -0.70 -4.11 -19.80
CA TYR A 273 -2.14 -4.11 -19.52
C TYR A 273 -3.00 -4.31 -20.77
N LYS A 274 -2.55 -3.78 -21.91
CA LYS A 274 -3.27 -3.88 -23.18
C LYS A 274 -3.19 -5.30 -23.78
N GLY A 275 -2.09 -6.01 -23.52
CA GLY A 275 -1.84 -7.34 -24.06
C GLY A 275 -1.54 -7.35 -25.57
N ASP A 276 -1.05 -6.23 -26.10
CA ASP A 276 -0.52 -6.13 -27.46
C ASP A 276 1.00 -6.29 -27.42
N ASP A 277 1.60 -6.78 -28.51
CA ASP A 277 3.05 -6.81 -28.66
C ASP A 277 3.65 -5.40 -28.56
N PHE A 278 4.84 -5.32 -27.98
CA PHE A 278 5.59 -4.08 -27.83
C PHE A 278 7.09 -4.34 -28.07
N PRO A 279 7.85 -3.30 -28.47
CA PRO A 279 9.27 -3.45 -28.73
C PRO A 279 10.02 -3.90 -27.47
N PRO A 280 10.92 -4.91 -27.57
CA PRO A 280 11.64 -5.44 -26.41
C PRO A 280 12.53 -4.39 -25.73
N GLU A 281 12.97 -3.38 -26.47
CA GLU A 281 13.85 -2.31 -25.98
C GLU A 281 13.24 -1.55 -24.79
N LEU A 282 11.91 -1.44 -24.73
CA LEU A 282 11.23 -0.79 -23.60
C LEU A 282 11.38 -1.61 -22.31
N GLU A 283 11.23 -2.93 -22.40
CA GLU A 283 11.40 -3.83 -21.24
C GLU A 283 12.86 -3.85 -20.79
N GLU A 284 13.80 -3.92 -21.75
CA GLU A 284 15.23 -3.89 -21.44
C GLU A 284 15.67 -2.56 -20.81
N GLU A 285 15.17 -1.42 -21.27
CA GLU A 285 15.47 -0.12 -20.64
C GLU A 285 14.93 -0.05 -19.21
N VAL A 286 13.73 -0.56 -18.94
CA VAL A 286 13.17 -0.63 -17.58
C VAL A 286 14.05 -1.48 -16.67
N LEU A 287 14.54 -2.63 -17.15
CA LEU A 287 15.41 -3.51 -16.38
C LEU A 287 16.82 -2.93 -16.18
N HIS A 288 17.35 -2.25 -17.18
CA HIS A 288 18.62 -1.52 -17.05
C HIS A 288 18.54 -0.42 -15.99
N ARG A 289 17.44 0.36 -16.00
CA ARG A 289 17.19 1.38 -14.97
C ARG A 289 16.97 0.79 -13.59
N LEU A 290 16.31 -0.37 -13.50
CA LEU A 290 16.15 -1.12 -12.26
C LEU A 290 17.52 -1.48 -11.67
N ASP A 291 18.42 -2.08 -12.44
CA ASP A 291 19.77 -2.46 -11.98
C ASP A 291 20.55 -1.26 -11.45
N ILE A 292 20.52 -0.14 -12.19
CA ILE A 292 21.17 1.11 -11.75
C ILE A 292 20.54 1.66 -10.47
N THR A 293 19.22 1.57 -10.32
CA THR A 293 18.50 2.23 -9.22
C THR A 293 18.56 1.40 -7.94
N LEU A 294 18.49 0.06 -8.04
CA LEU A 294 18.70 -0.84 -6.91
C LEU A 294 20.06 -0.61 -6.23
N LYS A 295 21.04 -0.12 -7.01
CA LYS A 295 22.39 0.20 -6.56
C LYS A 295 22.55 1.59 -5.92
N LYS A 296 21.45 2.31 -5.66
CA LYS A 296 21.48 3.64 -5.05
C LYS A 296 20.91 3.62 -3.64
N PRO A 297 21.58 4.25 -2.66
CA PRO A 297 21.02 4.46 -1.33
C PRO A 297 19.67 5.17 -1.39
N GLY A 298 18.74 4.79 -0.49
CA GLY A 298 17.42 5.44 -0.38
C GLY A 298 16.47 5.16 -1.54
N SER A 299 16.76 4.16 -2.40
CA SER A 299 15.90 3.80 -3.54
C SER A 299 14.71 2.91 -3.17
N LEU A 300 14.72 2.28 -1.99
CA LEU A 300 13.68 1.37 -1.51
C LEU A 300 12.25 1.91 -1.68
N PRO A 301 11.89 3.15 -1.29
CA PRO A 301 10.51 3.62 -1.43
C PRO A 301 10.01 3.67 -2.88
N LEU A 302 10.89 3.97 -3.84
CA LEU A 302 10.55 4.00 -5.25
C LEU A 302 10.36 2.58 -5.79
N ILE A 303 11.35 1.73 -5.55
CA ILE A 303 11.39 0.37 -6.11
C ILE A 303 10.30 -0.50 -5.47
N LEU A 304 10.04 -0.36 -4.17
CA LEU A 304 8.97 -1.07 -3.49
C LEU A 304 7.60 -0.75 -4.12
N LYS A 305 7.31 0.53 -4.44
CA LYS A 305 6.08 0.88 -5.17
C LYS A 305 6.00 0.18 -6.53
N MET A 306 7.11 0.10 -7.27
CA MET A 306 7.14 -0.60 -8.55
C MET A 306 6.96 -2.12 -8.40
N VAL A 307 7.55 -2.73 -7.38
CA VAL A 307 7.33 -4.14 -7.02
C VAL A 307 5.86 -4.41 -6.72
N LEU A 308 5.23 -3.57 -5.90
CA LEU A 308 3.82 -3.71 -5.57
C LEU A 308 2.91 -3.45 -6.78
N VAL A 309 3.32 -2.59 -7.73
CA VAL A 309 2.64 -2.46 -9.03
C VAL A 309 2.73 -3.75 -9.83
N ASN A 310 3.91 -4.38 -9.95
CA ASN A 310 4.06 -5.65 -10.68
C ASN A 310 3.19 -6.76 -10.08
N ILE A 311 3.18 -6.87 -8.76
CA ILE A 311 2.40 -7.85 -8.00
C ILE A 311 0.89 -7.61 -8.18
N ALA A 312 0.44 -6.37 -7.99
CA ALA A 312 -0.97 -6.01 -8.16
C ALA A 312 -1.44 -6.17 -9.61
N ALA A 313 -0.59 -5.84 -10.59
CA ALA A 313 -0.87 -6.01 -12.01
C ALA A 313 -1.10 -7.48 -12.36
N TYR A 314 -0.29 -8.40 -11.80
CA TYR A 314 -0.48 -9.83 -12.05
C TYR A 314 -1.82 -10.32 -11.50
N TRP A 315 -2.15 -9.98 -10.25
CA TRP A 315 -3.45 -10.29 -9.67
C TRP A 315 -4.61 -9.76 -10.51
N VAL A 316 -4.53 -8.50 -10.93
CA VAL A 316 -5.56 -7.88 -11.77
C VAL A 316 -5.70 -8.58 -13.13
N ALA A 317 -4.60 -8.97 -13.75
CA ALA A 317 -4.61 -9.71 -15.02
C ALA A 317 -5.17 -11.13 -14.84
N LYS A 318 -4.76 -11.83 -13.77
CA LYS A 318 -5.26 -13.16 -13.41
C LYS A 318 -6.77 -13.15 -13.13
N SER A 319 -7.23 -12.23 -12.27
CA SER A 319 -8.67 -12.06 -12.01
C SER A 319 -9.46 -11.67 -13.27
N LYS A 320 -8.83 -11.02 -14.26
CA LYS A 320 -9.47 -10.71 -15.53
C LYS A 320 -9.65 -11.96 -16.38
N ILE A 321 -8.62 -12.81 -16.52
CA ILE A 321 -8.73 -14.05 -17.30
C ILE A 321 -9.69 -15.07 -16.67
N GLU A 322 -9.77 -15.12 -15.34
CA GLU A 322 -10.70 -16.00 -14.61
C GLU A 322 -12.15 -15.59 -14.81
N LYS A 323 -12.42 -14.28 -14.96
CA LYS A 323 -13.77 -13.76 -15.23
C LYS A 323 -14.14 -13.83 -16.70
N GLU A 324 -13.23 -13.40 -17.57
CA GLU A 324 -13.45 -13.33 -19.01
C GLU A 324 -12.14 -13.54 -19.76
N TRP A 325 -11.98 -14.76 -20.29
CA TRP A 325 -10.81 -15.11 -21.06
C TRP A 325 -10.83 -14.44 -22.44
N SER A 326 -9.67 -13.92 -22.86
CA SER A 326 -9.41 -13.52 -24.25
C SER A 326 -7.92 -13.65 -24.54
N LEU A 327 -7.56 -13.74 -25.83
CA LEU A 327 -6.15 -13.78 -26.26
C LEU A 327 -5.34 -12.62 -25.69
N LYS A 328 -5.89 -11.39 -25.72
CA LYS A 328 -5.22 -10.21 -25.16
C LYS A 328 -5.10 -10.25 -23.64
N ALA A 329 -6.13 -10.72 -22.94
CA ALA A 329 -6.06 -10.86 -21.48
C ALA A 329 -5.03 -11.92 -21.06
N SER A 330 -4.96 -13.04 -21.80
CA SER A 330 -3.96 -14.08 -21.60
C SER A 330 -2.54 -13.57 -21.87
N ALA A 331 -2.32 -12.87 -23.00
CA ALA A 331 -1.03 -12.26 -23.32
C ALA A 331 -0.60 -11.24 -22.24
N SER A 332 -1.52 -10.37 -21.81
CA SER A 332 -1.29 -9.43 -20.71
C SER A 332 -0.81 -10.14 -19.44
N CYS A 333 -1.52 -11.21 -19.04
CA CYS A 333 -1.17 -12.01 -17.87
C CYS A 333 0.22 -12.65 -17.98
N GLN A 334 0.54 -13.24 -19.14
CA GLN A 334 1.85 -13.85 -19.40
C GLN A 334 2.99 -12.83 -19.38
N PHE A 335 2.81 -11.67 -20.02
CA PHE A 335 3.83 -10.63 -20.02
C PHE A 335 4.11 -10.08 -18.61
N ILE A 336 3.06 -9.90 -17.79
CA ILE A 336 3.21 -9.44 -16.42
C ILE A 336 3.86 -10.52 -15.52
N LEU A 337 3.53 -11.80 -15.71
CA LEU A 337 4.18 -12.90 -15.00
C LEU A 337 5.68 -12.96 -15.32
N ARG A 338 6.04 -12.85 -16.62
CA ARG A 338 7.43 -12.78 -17.07
C ARG A 338 8.16 -11.58 -16.46
N LEU A 339 7.52 -10.40 -16.40
CA LEU A 339 8.11 -9.23 -15.76
C LEU A 339 8.43 -9.50 -14.28
N ASN A 340 7.51 -10.09 -13.51
CA ASN A 340 7.74 -10.43 -12.10
C ASN A 340 8.94 -11.39 -11.96
N VAL A 341 9.04 -12.43 -12.80
CA VAL A 341 10.19 -13.36 -12.81
C VAL A 341 11.52 -12.64 -13.05
N ARG A 342 11.56 -11.71 -14.02
CA ARG A 342 12.77 -10.94 -14.33
C ARG A 342 13.16 -10.00 -13.19
N TRP A 343 12.18 -9.43 -12.47
CA TRP A 343 12.44 -8.60 -11.30
C TRP A 343 12.97 -9.41 -10.11
N ILE A 344 12.38 -10.58 -9.84
CA ILE A 344 12.89 -11.50 -8.82
C ILE A 344 14.34 -11.87 -9.15
N LEU A 345 14.62 -12.26 -10.39
CA LEU A 345 15.99 -12.57 -10.84
C LEU A 345 16.97 -11.42 -10.62
N ALA A 346 16.59 -10.18 -10.99
CA ALA A 346 17.44 -9.01 -10.80
C ALA A 346 17.75 -8.75 -9.32
N ILE A 347 16.73 -8.81 -8.46
CA ILE A 347 16.87 -8.61 -7.00
C ILE A 347 17.70 -9.73 -6.37
N SER A 348 17.47 -10.99 -6.74
CA SER A 348 18.23 -12.14 -6.23
C SER A 348 19.71 -12.07 -6.62
N ARG A 349 20.02 -11.69 -7.87
CA ARG A 349 21.41 -11.51 -8.33
C ARG A 349 22.13 -10.41 -7.55
N LEU A 350 21.45 -9.29 -7.30
CA LEU A 350 22.03 -8.22 -6.49
C LEU A 350 22.26 -8.69 -5.05
N LEU A 351 21.24 -9.28 -4.42
CA LEU A 351 21.34 -9.78 -3.05
C LEU A 351 22.45 -10.82 -2.91
N LEU A 352 22.60 -11.73 -3.88
CA LEU A 352 23.69 -12.70 -3.91
C LEU A 352 25.07 -12.01 -3.97
N SER A 353 25.25 -11.07 -4.90
CA SER A 353 26.52 -10.34 -5.05
C SER A 353 26.92 -9.62 -3.77
N GLU A 354 25.96 -8.96 -3.11
CA GLU A 354 26.19 -8.22 -1.87
C GLU A 354 26.52 -9.17 -0.70
N LEU A 355 25.80 -10.28 -0.58
CA LEU A 355 26.09 -11.28 0.45
C LEU A 355 27.48 -11.87 0.27
N GLU A 356 27.90 -12.17 -0.97
CA GLU A 356 29.25 -12.66 -1.24
C GLU A 356 30.34 -11.63 -0.90
N GLU A 357 30.07 -10.33 -1.09
CA GLU A 357 30.98 -9.26 -0.70
C GLU A 357 31.05 -9.07 0.82
N PHE A 358 29.91 -9.15 1.50
CA PHE A 358 29.81 -9.16 2.96
C PHE A 358 30.66 -10.29 3.57
N VAL A 359 30.57 -11.51 3.01
CA VAL A 359 31.36 -12.66 3.47
C VAL A 359 32.85 -12.45 3.25
N LYS A 360 33.25 -11.89 2.11
CA LYS A 360 34.68 -11.63 1.81
C LYS A 360 35.29 -10.58 2.72
N THR A 361 34.49 -9.66 3.23
CA THR A 361 34.95 -8.53 4.06
C THR A 361 34.84 -8.81 5.57
N ALA A 362 34.24 -9.94 5.97
CA ALA A 362 34.22 -10.42 7.35
C ALA A 362 35.66 -10.69 7.86
N PRO A 363 36.05 -10.20 9.06
CA PRO A 363 37.34 -10.51 9.63
C PRO A 363 37.48 -12.03 9.83
N PRO A 364 38.67 -12.62 9.56
CA PRO A 364 38.87 -14.04 9.76
C PRO A 364 38.60 -14.39 11.22
N ALA A 365 37.84 -15.48 11.44
CA ALA A 365 37.54 -16.00 12.77
C ALA A 365 38.85 -16.14 13.57
N GLN A 366 39.02 -15.36 14.63
CA GLN A 366 40.15 -15.53 15.53
C GLN A 366 39.95 -16.83 16.30
N ASP A 367 40.93 -17.73 16.23
CA ASP A 367 41.01 -18.91 17.09
C ASP A 367 40.80 -18.51 18.55
N GLU A 368 39.96 -19.27 19.26
CA GLU A 368 39.68 -19.11 20.68
C GLU A 368 40.94 -19.28 21.54
N SER A 369 41.76 -18.23 21.69
CA SER A 369 42.78 -18.19 22.75
C SER A 369 43.46 -16.84 22.95
N THR A 370 42.72 -15.72 23.11
CA THR A 370 43.31 -14.60 23.87
C THR A 370 42.30 -13.67 24.53
N LYS A 371 42.64 -13.26 25.75
CA LYS A 371 41.79 -12.60 26.75
C LYS A 371 41.37 -11.17 26.35
N ARG A 372 40.12 -10.85 26.72
CA ARG A 372 39.51 -9.53 26.97
C ARG A 372 40.50 -8.36 27.08
N GLY A 373 40.40 -7.46 26.10
CA GLY A 373 40.84 -6.07 26.16
C GLY A 373 39.78 -5.22 25.45
N THR A 374 39.40 -4.13 26.10
CA THR A 374 38.28 -3.22 25.80
C THR A 374 38.31 -2.57 24.41
N THR A 375 37.09 -2.26 23.94
CA THR A 375 36.71 -1.35 22.84
C THR A 375 37.18 -1.71 21.43
N SER A 376 36.34 -2.48 20.72
CA SER A 376 36.12 -2.23 19.30
C SER A 376 34.60 -2.15 19.07
N ASP A 377 34.15 -0.92 18.85
CA ASP A 377 32.86 -0.61 18.24
C ASP A 377 32.97 -1.11 16.80
N GLY A 378 32.53 -2.34 16.58
CA GLY A 378 32.75 -3.10 15.36
C GLY A 378 31.46 -3.77 14.91
N SER A 379 30.33 -3.08 15.00
CA SER A 379 29.16 -3.45 14.21
C SER A 379 29.55 -3.30 12.74
N GLN A 380 29.69 -4.40 12.00
CA GLN A 380 29.75 -4.32 10.55
C GLN A 380 28.40 -3.78 10.09
N GLU A 381 28.33 -2.48 9.77
CA GLU A 381 27.14 -1.87 9.20
C GLU A 381 26.85 -2.52 7.85
N PHE A 382 25.66 -3.06 7.69
CA PHE A 382 25.20 -3.63 6.41
C PHE A 382 25.22 -2.55 5.33
N SER A 383 25.55 -2.96 4.10
CA SER A 383 25.60 -2.02 2.98
C SER A 383 24.22 -1.40 2.72
N ALA A 384 24.19 -0.14 2.25
CA ALA A 384 22.95 0.54 1.82
C ALA A 384 22.15 -0.22 0.73
N PHE A 385 22.79 -1.21 0.10
CA PHE A 385 22.21 -2.10 -0.90
C PHE A 385 21.45 -3.25 -0.26
N THR A 386 21.97 -3.85 0.81
CA THR A 386 21.25 -4.83 1.63
C THR A 386 19.96 -4.22 2.19
N GLU A 387 20.01 -2.95 2.61
CA GLU A 387 18.83 -2.18 3.06
C GLU A 387 17.75 -2.02 1.98
N THR A 388 18.10 -2.15 0.70
CA THR A 388 17.16 -2.07 -0.42
C THR A 388 16.74 -3.45 -0.93
N ALA A 389 17.69 -4.34 -1.21
CA ALA A 389 17.42 -5.62 -1.87
C ALA A 389 16.69 -6.61 -0.96
N LEU A 390 17.04 -6.67 0.33
CA LEU A 390 16.50 -7.66 1.26
C LEU A 390 14.98 -7.47 1.53
N PRO A 391 14.47 -6.26 1.84
CA PRO A 391 13.03 -6.02 1.93
C PRO A 391 12.26 -6.42 0.67
N LEU A 392 12.82 -6.11 -0.51
CA LEU A 392 12.18 -6.42 -1.80
C LEU A 392 12.16 -7.93 -2.06
N ALA A 393 13.27 -8.63 -1.78
CA ALA A 393 13.36 -10.08 -1.90
C ALA A 393 12.35 -10.77 -0.97
N ARG A 394 12.23 -10.30 0.28
CA ARG A 394 11.26 -10.80 1.26
C ARG A 394 9.81 -10.70 0.76
N ILE A 395 9.40 -9.53 0.26
CA ILE A 395 8.06 -9.33 -0.33
C ILE A 395 7.83 -10.25 -1.53
N TYR A 396 8.80 -10.34 -2.44
CA TYR A 396 8.66 -11.20 -3.61
C TYR A 396 8.67 -12.69 -3.26
N MET A 397 9.36 -13.13 -2.23
CA MET A 397 9.37 -14.54 -1.81
C MET A 397 8.01 -14.98 -1.27
N ALA A 398 7.33 -14.12 -0.50
CA ALA A 398 5.96 -14.37 -0.07
C ALA A 398 5.00 -14.47 -1.27
N TRP A 399 5.10 -13.53 -2.22
CA TRP A 399 4.32 -13.56 -3.46
C TRP A 399 4.64 -14.80 -4.32
N LEU A 400 5.92 -15.13 -4.48
CA LEU A 400 6.39 -16.27 -5.27
C LEU A 400 5.84 -17.58 -4.73
N TYR A 401 5.76 -17.73 -3.40
CA TYR A 401 5.11 -18.89 -2.80
C TYR A 401 3.65 -19.00 -3.23
N ILE A 402 2.86 -17.93 -3.17
CA ILE A 402 1.44 -17.93 -3.55
C ILE A 402 1.27 -18.36 -5.02
N TYR A 403 2.06 -17.77 -5.92
CA TYR A 403 1.93 -17.99 -7.36
C TYR A 403 2.89 -19.04 -7.92
N ARG A 404 3.52 -19.86 -7.07
CA ARG A 404 4.52 -20.87 -7.46
C ARG A 404 4.02 -21.83 -8.51
N ASN A 405 2.75 -22.22 -8.43
CA ASN A 405 2.11 -23.09 -9.41
C ASN A 405 2.05 -22.43 -10.77
N ASP A 406 1.60 -21.17 -10.85
CA ASP A 406 1.57 -20.42 -12.11
C ASP A 406 2.99 -20.31 -12.72
N ILE A 407 4.01 -20.09 -11.89
CA ILE A 407 5.40 -20.02 -12.36
C ILE A 407 5.82 -21.36 -12.98
N VAL A 408 5.45 -22.50 -12.37
CA VAL A 408 5.75 -23.85 -12.88
C VAL A 408 4.92 -24.19 -14.12
N ASP A 409 3.62 -23.89 -14.10
CA ASP A 409 2.67 -24.22 -15.16
C ASP A 409 2.95 -23.45 -16.46
N TYR A 410 3.48 -22.22 -16.34
CA TYR A 410 3.70 -21.33 -17.49
C TYR A 410 5.19 -21.13 -17.85
N GLN A 411 6.11 -21.96 -17.36
CA GLN A 411 7.56 -21.83 -17.61
C GLN A 411 7.93 -21.59 -19.07
N GLN A 412 7.24 -22.23 -20.01
CA GLN A 412 7.48 -22.07 -21.46
C GLN A 412 7.31 -20.61 -21.92
N HIS A 413 6.34 -19.88 -21.36
CA HIS A 413 6.09 -18.47 -21.68
C HIS A 413 7.05 -17.50 -20.96
N LEU A 414 7.69 -17.97 -19.89
CA LEU A 414 8.64 -17.19 -19.09
C LEU A 414 10.05 -17.21 -19.71
N GLY A 415 10.33 -18.15 -20.62
CA GLY A 415 11.61 -18.27 -21.31
C GLY A 415 12.75 -18.69 -20.37
N SER A 416 14.00 -18.45 -20.75
CA SER A 416 15.17 -18.85 -19.96
C SER A 416 15.26 -18.16 -18.60
N TYR A 417 14.60 -17.01 -18.44
CA TYR A 417 14.65 -16.19 -17.22
C TYR A 417 14.15 -16.94 -15.99
N VAL A 418 13.18 -17.84 -16.12
CA VAL A 418 12.65 -18.60 -14.98
C VAL A 418 13.69 -19.59 -14.42
N PHE A 419 14.49 -20.21 -15.30
CA PHE A 419 15.55 -21.13 -14.87
C PHE A 419 16.71 -20.38 -14.22
N ASP A 420 17.06 -19.21 -14.77
CA ASP A 420 18.03 -18.31 -14.15
C ASP A 420 17.56 -17.82 -12.78
N MET A 421 16.25 -17.52 -12.63
CA MET A 421 15.64 -17.15 -11.36
C MET A 421 15.77 -18.27 -10.34
N TYR A 422 15.46 -19.52 -10.71
CA TYR A 422 15.62 -20.66 -9.80
C TYR A 422 17.06 -20.84 -9.34
N ARG A 423 18.04 -20.74 -10.25
CA ARG A 423 19.47 -20.84 -9.91
C ARG A 423 19.90 -19.72 -8.98
N ALA A 424 19.54 -18.48 -9.29
CA ALA A 424 19.87 -17.32 -8.47
C ALA A 424 19.26 -17.45 -7.07
N LEU A 425 17.98 -17.82 -6.95
CA LEU A 425 17.32 -18.05 -5.66
C LEU A 425 18.00 -19.15 -4.85
N ALA A 426 18.33 -20.29 -5.47
CA ALA A 426 19.00 -21.41 -4.81
C ALA A 426 20.38 -20.99 -4.26
N GLN A 427 21.15 -20.25 -5.05
CA GLN A 427 22.45 -19.71 -4.65
C GLN A 427 22.31 -18.70 -3.50
N THR A 428 21.41 -17.71 -3.64
CA THR A 428 21.14 -16.72 -2.58
C THR A 428 20.77 -17.41 -1.26
N LEU A 429 19.81 -18.35 -1.29
CA LEU A 429 19.36 -19.06 -0.09
C LEU A 429 20.47 -19.91 0.53
N THR A 430 21.34 -20.51 -0.28
CA THR A 430 22.50 -21.27 0.21
C THR A 430 23.50 -20.37 0.92
N VAL A 431 23.83 -19.21 0.33
CA VAL A 431 24.73 -18.24 0.97
C VAL A 431 24.11 -17.73 2.26
N VAL A 432 22.84 -17.31 2.25
CA VAL A 432 22.16 -16.86 3.48
C VAL A 432 22.16 -17.96 4.54
N ALA A 433 21.82 -19.20 4.19
CA ALA A 433 21.83 -20.32 5.12
C ALA A 433 23.21 -20.49 5.76
N LYS A 434 24.28 -20.50 4.95
CA LYS A 434 25.65 -20.69 5.43
C LYS A 434 26.08 -19.59 6.39
N GLU A 435 25.85 -18.34 6.03
CA GLU A 435 26.39 -17.20 6.80
C GLU A 435 25.61 -16.89 8.06
N PHE A 436 24.30 -17.16 8.04
CA PHE A 436 23.44 -16.87 9.19
C PHE A 436 23.15 -18.11 10.04
N THR A 437 23.72 -19.28 9.72
CA THR A 437 23.66 -20.47 10.58
C THR A 437 24.23 -20.16 11.97
N GLY A 438 23.49 -20.54 13.02
CA GLY A 438 23.90 -20.31 14.42
C GLY A 438 23.52 -18.94 14.99
N ASN A 439 23.03 -18.01 14.17
CA ASN A 439 22.49 -16.74 14.65
C ASN A 439 21.10 -16.92 15.25
N THR A 440 20.83 -16.25 16.36
CA THR A 440 19.47 -16.18 16.94
C THR A 440 18.63 -15.23 16.10
N MET A 441 17.78 -15.79 15.25
CA MET A 441 16.86 -15.06 14.39
C MET A 441 15.41 -15.30 14.82
N ALA A 442 14.58 -14.26 14.76
CA ALA A 442 13.16 -14.32 15.13
C ALA A 442 12.34 -13.43 14.18
N PRO A 443 11.03 -13.72 13.99
CA PRO A 443 10.16 -12.86 13.22
C PRO A 443 9.99 -11.50 13.90
N SER A 444 9.81 -10.45 13.10
CA SER A 444 9.54 -9.10 13.64
C SER A 444 8.22 -9.07 14.42
N PRO A 445 8.18 -8.45 15.63
CA PRO A 445 6.98 -8.36 16.45
C PRO A 445 5.96 -7.32 15.95
N TYR A 446 6.35 -6.49 14.98
CA TYR A 446 5.51 -5.46 14.37
C TYR A 446 5.70 -5.46 12.85
N LEU A 447 4.86 -4.71 12.13
CA LEU A 447 5.02 -4.51 10.68
C LEU A 447 6.33 -3.79 10.38
N LEU A 448 7.19 -4.40 9.57
CA LEU A 448 8.33 -3.68 9.00
C LEU A 448 7.84 -2.69 7.94
N VAL A 449 8.66 -1.70 7.58
CA VAL A 449 8.26 -0.63 6.65
C VAL A 449 7.70 -1.17 5.32
N GLU A 450 8.27 -2.25 4.78
CA GLU A 450 7.75 -2.87 3.57
C GLU A 450 6.42 -3.62 3.77
N ASP A 451 6.16 -4.12 4.99
CA ASP A 451 4.91 -4.78 5.36
C ASP A 451 3.78 -3.75 5.46
N GLU A 452 4.06 -2.59 6.08
CA GLU A 452 3.12 -1.46 6.20
C GLU A 452 2.68 -0.99 4.80
N VAL A 453 3.63 -0.83 3.87
CA VAL A 453 3.30 -0.43 2.50
C VAL A 453 2.50 -1.53 1.79
N ALA A 454 2.79 -2.82 1.99
CA ALA A 454 2.08 -3.92 1.33
C ALA A 454 0.74 -4.30 2.00
N LEU A 455 0.40 -3.73 3.14
CA LEU A 455 -0.74 -4.14 3.97
C LEU A 455 -2.08 -4.09 3.20
N GLY A 456 -2.90 -5.13 3.40
CA GLY A 456 -4.25 -5.26 2.84
C GLY A 456 -4.32 -5.62 1.35
N MET A 457 -3.18 -5.77 0.68
CA MET A 457 -3.12 -6.20 -0.72
C MET A 457 -3.56 -7.66 -0.87
N LYS A 458 -4.61 -7.91 -1.67
CA LYS A 458 -5.12 -9.25 -1.98
C LYS A 458 -4.08 -10.23 -2.55
N PRO A 459 -3.08 -9.81 -3.33
CA PRO A 459 -2.01 -10.69 -3.77
C PRO A 459 -1.22 -11.41 -2.66
N PHE A 460 -1.33 -10.98 -1.39
CA PHE A 460 -0.70 -11.63 -0.23
C PHE A 460 -1.70 -12.30 0.72
N ASP A 461 -2.99 -12.30 0.37
CA ASP A 461 -4.09 -12.80 1.20
C ASP A 461 -4.50 -14.21 0.76
N ASP A 462 -3.54 -15.15 0.84
CA ASP A 462 -3.76 -16.57 0.57
C ASP A 462 -3.79 -17.35 1.90
N PRO A 463 -4.93 -17.96 2.28
CA PRO A 463 -5.02 -18.80 3.47
C PRO A 463 -4.06 -20.00 3.46
N GLY A 464 -3.67 -20.48 2.28
CA GLY A 464 -2.70 -21.57 2.08
C GLY A 464 -1.24 -21.16 2.24
N LEU A 465 -0.95 -19.89 2.51
CA LEU A 465 0.40 -19.40 2.80
C LEU A 465 0.89 -19.96 4.14
N PRO A 466 2.05 -20.64 4.21
CA PRO A 466 2.65 -21.09 5.45
C PRO A 466 2.85 -19.93 6.42
N ALA A 467 2.76 -20.20 7.73
CA ALA A 467 2.88 -19.18 8.77
C ALA A 467 4.15 -18.33 8.61
N MET A 468 5.29 -18.96 8.27
CA MET A 468 6.58 -18.29 8.02
C MET A 468 6.61 -17.36 6.79
N CYS A 469 5.62 -17.46 5.89
CA CYS A 469 5.47 -16.55 4.75
C CYS A 469 4.40 -15.48 4.96
N ARG A 470 3.63 -15.52 6.06
CA ARG A 470 2.61 -14.52 6.38
C ARG A 470 3.27 -13.31 7.02
N LEU A 471 4.02 -12.54 6.23
CA LEU A 471 4.84 -11.40 6.69
C LEU A 471 4.08 -10.40 7.60
N GLN A 472 2.79 -10.20 7.30
CA GLN A 472 1.89 -9.25 7.97
C GLN A 472 1.17 -9.83 9.21
N HIS A 473 1.38 -11.10 9.56
CA HIS A 473 0.67 -11.77 10.65
C HIS A 473 1.62 -12.25 11.75
N GLU A 474 1.13 -12.31 12.98
CA GLU A 474 1.82 -12.98 14.08
C GLU A 474 1.90 -14.49 13.82
N SER A 475 3.09 -15.07 14.02
CA SER A 475 3.37 -16.48 13.73
C SER A 475 2.54 -17.47 14.56
N ASP A 476 2.07 -17.06 15.74
CA ASP A 476 1.39 -17.89 16.74
C ASP A 476 -0.14 -17.71 16.73
N LYS A 477 -0.64 -16.50 16.45
CA LYS A 477 -2.06 -16.14 16.59
C LYS A 477 -2.81 -15.93 15.28
N GLY A 478 -2.10 -15.79 14.16
CA GLY A 478 -2.71 -15.46 12.87
C GLY A 478 -3.42 -14.10 12.85
N THR A 479 -3.19 -13.25 13.86
CA THR A 479 -3.64 -11.86 13.91
C THR A 479 -2.69 -10.98 13.12
N LEU A 480 -3.19 -9.87 12.57
CA LEU A 480 -2.34 -8.88 11.89
C LEU A 480 -1.33 -8.29 12.87
N LYS A 481 -0.08 -8.16 12.44
CA LYS A 481 0.94 -7.39 13.16
C LYS A 481 0.49 -5.93 13.22
N ILE A 482 0.77 -5.30 14.34
CA ILE A 482 0.48 -3.89 14.56
C ILE A 482 1.61 -3.00 14.03
N HIS A 483 1.28 -1.73 13.78
CA HIS A 483 2.28 -0.71 13.50
C HIS A 483 3.20 -0.53 14.72
N TRP A 484 4.50 -0.30 14.50
CA TRP A 484 5.48 -0.31 15.59
C TRP A 484 5.17 0.71 16.70
N GLU A 485 4.75 1.93 16.33
CA GLU A 485 4.37 2.97 17.30
C GLU A 485 3.12 2.62 18.13
N ASP A 486 2.28 1.74 17.60
CA ASP A 486 1.04 1.29 18.27
C ASP A 486 1.33 0.08 19.19
N SER A 487 2.55 -0.49 19.12
CA SER A 487 2.93 -1.68 19.89
C SER A 487 3.29 -1.44 21.35
N GLY A 488 3.66 -0.20 21.70
CA GLY A 488 4.20 0.14 23.02
C GLY A 488 5.61 -0.43 23.28
N ASN A 489 6.18 -1.19 22.35
CA ASN A 489 7.52 -1.75 22.46
C ASN A 489 8.57 -0.75 21.94
N PRO A 490 9.82 -0.79 22.47
CA PRO A 490 10.92 -0.08 21.85
C PRO A 490 11.14 -0.61 20.43
N LYS A 491 11.42 0.30 19.49
CA LYS A 491 11.78 -0.08 18.12
C LYS A 491 13.06 -0.92 18.14
N SER A 492 13.05 -2.04 17.43
CA SER A 492 14.22 -2.90 17.25
C SER A 492 15.36 -2.15 16.55
N SER A 493 16.60 -2.58 16.79
CA SER A 493 17.75 -2.03 16.06
C SER A 493 17.66 -2.39 14.57
N SER A 494 18.36 -1.63 13.71
CA SER A 494 18.44 -1.95 12.27
C SER A 494 18.91 -3.38 12.01
N GLU A 495 19.90 -3.84 12.78
CA GLU A 495 20.42 -5.21 12.74
C GLU A 495 19.36 -6.26 13.11
N GLN A 496 18.56 -6.03 14.16
CA GLN A 496 17.49 -6.94 14.55
C GLN A 496 16.37 -7.03 13.51
N GLU A 497 15.96 -5.90 12.94
CA GLU A 497 14.99 -5.90 11.83
C GLU A 497 15.55 -6.60 10.60
N MET A 498 16.86 -6.48 10.33
CA MET A 498 17.55 -7.18 9.25
C MET A 498 17.58 -8.70 9.48
N LEU A 499 17.94 -9.17 10.67
CA LEU A 499 17.88 -10.59 11.04
C LEU A 499 16.45 -11.14 10.93
N SER A 500 15.45 -10.33 11.27
CA SER A 500 14.04 -10.68 11.09
C SER A 500 13.68 -10.86 9.61
N ARG A 501 14.22 -10.00 8.73
CA ARG A 501 14.01 -10.14 7.28
C ARG A 501 14.70 -11.38 6.71
N ILE A 502 15.89 -11.71 7.19
CA ILE A 502 16.60 -12.95 6.83
C ILE A 502 15.81 -14.18 7.28
N PHE A 503 15.28 -14.15 8.52
CA PHE A 503 14.41 -15.21 9.02
C PHE A 503 13.22 -15.46 8.10
N ASP A 504 12.50 -14.40 7.72
CA ASP A 504 11.34 -14.48 6.83
C ASP A 504 11.74 -14.97 5.42
N LEU A 505 12.85 -14.46 4.87
CA LEU A 505 13.38 -14.87 3.56
C LEU A 505 13.70 -16.36 3.53
N MET A 506 14.42 -16.85 4.54
CA MET A 506 14.76 -18.27 4.69
C MET A 506 13.52 -19.12 4.93
N GLY A 507 12.58 -18.65 5.74
CA GLY A 507 11.31 -19.33 5.98
C GLY A 507 10.55 -19.59 4.67
N CYS A 508 10.41 -18.58 3.83
CA CYS A 508 9.78 -18.75 2.53
C CYS A 508 10.60 -19.58 1.54
N GLY A 509 11.92 -19.41 1.51
CA GLY A 509 12.81 -20.19 0.65
C GLY A 509 12.75 -21.68 0.96
N LEU A 510 12.77 -22.05 2.24
CA LEU A 510 12.63 -23.44 2.68
C LEU A 510 11.23 -23.98 2.36
N SER A 511 10.18 -23.19 2.57
CA SER A 511 8.80 -23.58 2.21
C SER A 511 8.67 -23.90 0.72
N LEU A 512 9.27 -23.08 -0.15
CA LEU A 512 9.34 -23.34 -1.59
C LEU A 512 10.15 -24.60 -1.91
N ALA A 513 11.24 -24.85 -1.19
CA ALA A 513 12.05 -26.04 -1.40
C ALA A 513 11.38 -27.33 -0.89
N PHE A 514 10.42 -27.24 0.03
CA PHE A 514 9.58 -28.37 0.45
C PHE A 514 8.35 -28.59 -0.44
N ASP A 515 7.93 -27.60 -1.24
CA ASP A 515 6.79 -27.74 -2.16
C ASP A 515 7.04 -28.84 -3.21
N GLU A 516 6.06 -29.71 -3.47
CA GLU A 516 6.26 -30.86 -4.35
C GLU A 516 6.54 -30.50 -5.82
N ARG A 517 6.05 -29.33 -6.29
CA ARG A 517 6.11 -28.93 -7.70
C ARG A 517 7.22 -27.93 -7.97
N PHE A 518 7.51 -27.06 -7.00
CA PHE A 518 8.51 -26.02 -7.16
C PHE A 518 9.93 -26.61 -7.18
N PRO A 519 10.78 -26.28 -8.18
CA PRO A 519 11.99 -27.06 -8.49
C PRO A 519 13.20 -26.67 -7.63
N LEU A 520 12.99 -26.30 -6.35
CA LEU A 520 14.07 -26.11 -5.38
C LEU A 520 14.13 -27.30 -4.42
N SER A 521 15.32 -27.73 -4.03
CA SER A 521 15.52 -28.84 -3.09
C SER A 521 16.56 -28.50 -2.04
N ILE A 522 16.37 -29.02 -0.83
CA ILE A 522 17.28 -28.86 0.32
C ILE A 522 18.12 -30.12 0.46
N ASN A 523 19.44 -29.93 0.58
CA ASN A 523 20.38 -30.96 0.97
C ASN A 523 21.00 -30.60 2.32
N THR A 524 20.97 -31.52 3.28
CA THR A 524 21.64 -31.40 4.57
C THR A 524 22.85 -32.32 4.60
N SER A 525 24.04 -31.74 4.76
CA SER A 525 25.28 -32.52 4.86
C SER A 525 25.37 -33.10 6.28
N THR A 526 25.29 -34.42 6.44
CA THR A 526 25.41 -35.09 7.77
C THR A 526 26.85 -35.29 8.23
N SER A 527 27.86 -34.82 7.48
CA SER A 527 29.27 -34.96 7.84
C SER A 527 29.66 -33.96 8.93
N GLN A 528 30.08 -34.48 10.09
CA GLN A 528 30.54 -33.74 11.27
C GLN A 528 31.71 -32.77 11.02
N GLU A 529 32.36 -32.80 9.85
CA GLU A 529 33.49 -31.94 9.50
C GLU A 529 33.10 -30.57 8.92
N LEU A 530 31.83 -30.34 8.57
CA LEU A 530 31.31 -29.05 8.09
C LEU A 530 29.93 -28.72 8.71
N GLY A 531 29.83 -28.71 10.04
CA GLY A 531 28.80 -27.97 10.78
C GLY A 531 27.33 -28.08 10.35
N GLY A 532 26.90 -29.16 9.66
CA GLY A 532 25.51 -29.33 9.22
C GLY A 532 24.98 -28.24 8.27
N ALA A 533 25.76 -27.80 7.27
CA ALA A 533 25.35 -26.71 6.37
C ALA A 533 24.15 -27.10 5.48
N ILE A 534 23.08 -26.30 5.53
CA ILE A 534 21.92 -26.37 4.63
C ILE A 534 22.31 -25.83 3.26
N THR A 535 22.15 -26.63 2.20
CA THR A 535 22.34 -26.20 0.81
C THR A 535 21.03 -26.27 0.05
N VAL A 536 20.69 -25.23 -0.71
CA VAL A 536 19.52 -25.19 -1.59
C VAL A 536 19.98 -25.32 -3.04
N SER A 537 19.35 -26.21 -3.80
CA SER A 537 19.69 -26.49 -5.19
C SER A 537 18.47 -26.42 -6.10
N TYR A 538 18.68 -25.98 -7.35
CA TYR A 538 17.67 -26.06 -8.41
C TYR A 538 17.74 -27.44 -9.07
N LEU A 539 16.61 -28.14 -9.16
CA LEU A 539 16.49 -29.45 -9.82
C LEU A 539 16.03 -29.26 -11.26
N GLU A 540 16.97 -29.34 -12.19
CA GLU A 540 16.68 -29.25 -13.62
C GLU A 540 15.82 -30.44 -14.07
N GLY A 541 14.67 -30.15 -14.70
CA GLY A 541 13.66 -31.17 -15.04
C GLY A 541 12.59 -31.41 -13.97
N GLY A 542 12.67 -30.71 -12.83
CA GLY A 542 11.67 -30.77 -11.77
C GLY A 542 11.94 -31.85 -10.72
N LYS A 543 11.08 -31.89 -9.69
CA LYS A 543 11.17 -32.90 -8.63
C LYS A 543 10.64 -34.25 -9.13
N PRO A 544 11.28 -35.37 -8.75
CA PRO A 544 10.69 -36.67 -9.00
C PRO A 544 9.36 -36.76 -8.24
N PRO A 545 8.30 -37.35 -8.82
CA PRO A 545 7.05 -37.58 -8.10
C PRO A 545 7.34 -38.39 -6.84
N MET A 546 6.85 -37.95 -5.68
CA MET A 546 6.96 -38.72 -4.45
C MET A 546 6.32 -40.10 -4.70
N LEU A 547 7.14 -41.16 -4.70
CA LEU A 547 6.64 -42.52 -4.59
C LEU A 547 5.84 -42.56 -3.29
N ALA A 548 4.54 -42.84 -3.38
CA ALA A 548 3.71 -43.08 -2.21
C ALA A 548 4.43 -44.11 -1.33
N GLN A 549 4.96 -43.66 -0.18
CA GLN A 549 5.51 -44.59 0.79
C GLN A 549 4.33 -45.48 1.21
N GLY A 550 4.42 -46.76 0.84
CA GLY A 550 3.45 -47.77 1.27
C GLY A 550 3.33 -47.78 2.79
N PRO A 551 2.22 -48.30 3.34
CA PRO A 551 1.94 -48.21 4.75
C PRO A 551 3.14 -48.76 5.55
N VAL A 552 3.68 -47.92 6.42
CA VAL A 552 4.64 -48.33 7.43
C VAL A 552 3.93 -49.37 8.28
N ASN A 553 4.32 -50.64 8.12
CA ASN A 553 3.81 -51.70 8.98
C ASN A 553 4.15 -51.34 10.42
N ASP A 554 3.09 -51.23 11.23
CA ASP A 554 3.14 -51.19 12.67
C ASP A 554 4.08 -52.28 13.18
N LEU A 555 5.17 -51.85 13.81
CA LEU A 555 5.87 -52.68 14.79
C LEU A 555 5.47 -52.18 16.17
N GLN A 556 4.53 -52.92 16.76
CA GLN A 556 4.36 -53.04 18.20
C GLN A 556 4.36 -54.53 18.57
N PRO A 557 4.64 -54.89 19.84
CA PRO A 557 4.97 -54.03 20.98
C PRO A 557 6.45 -54.07 21.39
#